data_AF-A0A951W5S9-F1
#
_entry.id   AF-A0A951W5S9-F1
#
_cell.length_a   1.000
_cell.length_b   1.000
_cell.length_c   1.000
_cell.angle_alpha   90.00
_cell.angle_beta   90.00
_cell.angle_gamma   90.00
#
_symmetry.space_group_name_H-M   'P 1'
#
loop_
_entity.id
_entity.type
_entity.pdbx_description
1 polymer ?
#
loop_
_entity_poly.entity_id
_entity_poly.type
_entity_poly.pdbx_seq_one_letter_code
_entity_poly.pdbx_strand_id
1 'polypeptide(L)'
;MENLKTQTSKKYFSSLAIIHIALTLSPFFLLGFLMFFTISEPLSPEDVETDSLDIFQYIVPLIILINIVLNFTFIQNKIGECRKKTDIISKMSSYRTILIMRYAMLEGPALFSFVVYFLTQNMMYIYIGIIPFIFLVMWRPTRDTAIKDLQLNGDEIELIRNPEAIIAEVID
;
A
#
# COMPACT_ATOMS: atom_id res chain seq x y z
N MET A 1 -7.21 -14.83 -24.36
CA MET A 1 -7.51 -15.64 -23.17
C MET A 1 -6.43 -15.32 -22.16
N GLU A 2 -6.77 -14.69 -21.04
CA GLU A 2 -5.82 -14.49 -19.92
C GLU A 2 -5.30 -15.85 -19.48
N ASN A 3 -3.98 -15.98 -19.30
CA ASN A 3 -3.36 -17.22 -18.84
C ASN A 3 -3.39 -17.23 -17.31
N LEU A 4 -4.40 -17.89 -16.74
CA LEU A 4 -4.55 -18.03 -15.29
C LEU A 4 -3.57 -19.08 -14.77
N LYS A 5 -2.72 -18.68 -13.83
CA LYS A 5 -1.73 -19.55 -13.21
C LYS A 5 -2.11 -19.86 -11.78
N THR A 6 -2.19 -21.15 -11.47
CA THR A 6 -2.43 -21.62 -10.10
C THR A 6 -1.23 -21.32 -9.21
N GLN A 7 -1.50 -20.93 -7.96
CA GLN A 7 -0.49 -20.65 -6.96
C GLN A 7 -0.70 -21.49 -5.71
N THR A 8 0.39 -22.10 -5.25
CA THR A 8 0.44 -22.73 -3.94
C THR A 8 0.48 -21.67 -2.84
N SER A 9 0.07 -22.03 -1.62
CA SER A 9 0.11 -21.11 -0.47
C SER A 9 1.48 -20.45 -0.30
N LYS A 10 2.57 -21.23 -0.39
CA LYS A 10 3.93 -20.68 -0.29
C LYS A 10 4.22 -19.65 -1.38
N LYS A 11 3.91 -19.95 -2.65
CA LYS A 11 4.16 -19.04 -3.78
C LYS A 11 3.32 -17.77 -3.67
N TYR A 12 2.05 -17.91 -3.29
CA TYR A 12 1.12 -16.79 -3.13
C TYR A 12 1.65 -15.76 -2.13
N PHE A 13 1.94 -16.19 -0.90
CA PHE A 13 2.41 -15.25 0.14
C PHE A 13 3.82 -14.71 -0.14
N SER A 14 4.69 -15.50 -0.79
CA SER A 14 6.01 -15.02 -1.21
C SER A 14 5.89 -13.91 -2.26
N SER A 15 5.05 -14.13 -3.28
CA SER A 15 4.78 -13.14 -4.33
C SER A 15 4.14 -11.87 -3.74
N LEU A 16 3.17 -12.02 -2.85
CA LEU A 16 2.49 -10.90 -2.21
C LEU A 16 3.43 -10.12 -1.28
N ALA A 17 4.36 -10.79 -0.58
CA ALA A 17 5.40 -10.13 0.20
C ALA A 17 6.36 -9.33 -0.68
N ILE A 18 6.75 -9.84 -1.86
CA ILE A 18 7.59 -9.11 -2.82
C ILE A 18 6.89 -7.83 -3.28
N ILE A 19 5.60 -7.91 -3.63
CA ILE A 19 4.82 -6.73 -4.05
C ILE A 19 4.71 -5.71 -2.91
N HIS A 20 4.39 -6.17 -1.71
CA HIS A 20 4.31 -5.29 -0.53
C HIS A 20 5.64 -4.59 -0.23
N ILE A 21 6.76 -5.32 -0.30
CA ILE A 21 8.10 -4.76 -0.14
C ILE A 21 8.40 -3.73 -1.24
N ALA A 22 8.07 -4.02 -2.50
CA ALA A 22 8.30 -3.09 -3.60
C ALA A 22 7.56 -1.76 -3.39
N LEU A 23 6.25 -1.82 -3.08
CA LEU A 23 5.40 -0.63 -2.83
C LEU A 23 5.76 0.11 -1.54
N THR A 24 6.31 -0.60 -0.54
CA THR A 24 6.75 0.03 0.71
C THR A 24 8.12 0.68 0.56
N LEU A 25 9.04 0.06 -0.21
CA LEU A 25 10.39 0.60 -0.39
C LEU A 25 10.41 1.83 -1.30
N SER A 26 9.49 1.96 -2.26
CA SER A 26 9.46 3.10 -3.20
C SER A 26 9.39 4.46 -2.49
N PRO A 27 8.46 4.74 -1.54
CA PRO A 27 8.47 6.00 -0.81
C PRO A 27 9.72 6.23 0.01
N PHE A 28 10.29 5.17 0.61
CA PHE A 28 11.51 5.27 1.39
C PHE A 28 12.72 5.67 0.52
N PHE A 29 12.89 5.01 -0.63
CA PHE A 29 13.94 5.34 -1.59
C PHE A 29 13.75 6.74 -2.18
N LEU A 30 12.52 7.10 -2.55
CA LEU A 30 12.23 8.43 -3.08
C LEU A 30 12.58 9.50 -2.06
N LEU A 31 12.15 9.35 -0.80
CA LEU A 31 12.47 10.31 0.26
C LEU A 31 13.99 10.45 0.44
N GLY A 32 14.72 9.33 0.51
CA GLY A 32 16.19 9.34 0.62
C GLY A 32 16.86 10.06 -0.55
N PHE A 33 16.39 9.79 -1.78
CA PHE A 33 16.87 10.45 -2.99
C PHE A 33 16.59 11.96 -2.97
N LEU A 34 15.37 12.38 -2.66
CA LEU A 34 15.00 13.80 -2.61
C LEU A 34 15.76 14.56 -1.53
N MET A 35 15.96 13.96 -0.35
CA MET A 35 16.78 14.56 0.71
C MET A 35 18.24 14.75 0.27
N PHE A 36 18.82 13.79 -0.45
CA PHE A 36 20.18 13.91 -0.98
C PHE A 36 20.32 15.13 -1.91
N PHE A 37 19.35 15.34 -2.81
CA PHE A 37 19.34 16.52 -3.68
C PHE A 37 19.12 17.82 -2.91
N THR A 38 18.16 17.87 -1.98
CA THR A 38 17.88 19.06 -1.16
C THR A 38 19.08 19.49 -0.31
N ILE A 39 19.88 18.55 0.20
CA ILE A 39 21.11 18.87 0.95
C ILE A 39 22.20 19.41 0.01
N SER A 40 22.24 18.92 -1.24
CA SER A 40 23.24 19.33 -2.23
C SER A 40 22.92 20.70 -2.85
N GLU A 41 21.64 21.02 -3.00
CA GLU A 41 21.13 22.25 -3.60
C GLU A 41 20.00 22.84 -2.73
N PRO A 42 20.34 23.55 -1.64
CA PRO A 42 19.34 24.21 -0.81
C PRO A 42 18.69 25.36 -1.57
N LEU A 43 17.37 25.54 -1.40
CA LEU A 43 16.66 26.67 -1.98
C LEU A 43 17.21 27.97 -1.39
N SER A 44 17.49 28.96 -2.25
CA SER A 44 17.78 30.31 -1.76
C SER A 44 16.47 31.01 -1.36
N PRO A 45 16.51 32.02 -0.49
CA PRO A 45 15.33 32.80 -0.13
C PRO A 45 14.62 33.46 -1.34
N GLU A 46 15.33 33.62 -2.46
CA GLU A 46 14.81 34.21 -3.70
C GLU A 46 14.07 33.17 -4.56
N ASP A 47 14.30 31.87 -4.35
CA ASP A 47 13.67 30.78 -5.11
C ASP A 47 12.31 30.34 -4.53
N VAL A 48 11.94 30.84 -3.35
CA VAL A 48 10.71 30.45 -2.66
C VAL A 48 9.56 31.35 -3.10
N GLU A 49 8.78 30.92 -4.09
CA GLU A 49 7.47 31.52 -4.38
C GLU A 49 6.50 31.23 -3.22
N THR A 50 6.32 32.20 -2.31
CA THR A 50 5.48 32.02 -1.11
C THR A 50 3.99 31.79 -1.43
N ASP A 51 3.43 32.43 -2.47
CA ASP A 51 1.99 32.36 -2.75
C ASP A 51 1.51 31.00 -3.29
N SER A 52 2.35 30.31 -4.09
CA SER A 52 1.98 29.02 -4.70
C SER A 52 2.22 27.84 -3.75
N LEU A 53 3.08 27.99 -2.75
CA LEU A 53 3.43 26.93 -1.79
C LEU A 53 2.46 26.85 -0.60
N ASP A 54 1.74 27.93 -0.27
CA ASP A 54 0.76 27.97 0.82
C ASP A 54 -0.41 27.00 0.59
N ILE A 55 -0.80 26.74 -0.67
CA ILE A 55 -1.90 25.82 -0.97
C ILE A 55 -1.59 24.39 -0.52
N PHE A 56 -0.31 23.98 -0.55
CA PHE A 56 0.10 22.64 -0.15
C PHE A 56 -0.08 22.39 1.35
N GLN A 57 0.01 23.45 2.17
CA GLN A 57 -0.24 23.34 3.61
C GLN A 57 -1.65 22.84 3.92
N TYR A 58 -2.62 23.11 3.03
CA TYR A 58 -4.00 22.65 3.17
C TYR A 58 -4.28 21.37 2.38
N ILE A 59 -3.80 21.29 1.13
CA ILE A 59 -4.09 20.16 0.24
C ILE A 59 -3.43 18.87 0.70
N VAL A 60 -2.15 18.90 1.12
CA VAL A 60 -1.44 17.67 1.50
C VAL A 60 -2.08 16.96 2.69
N PRO A 61 -2.35 17.63 3.83
CA PRO A 61 -3.07 16.99 4.94
C PRO A 61 -4.46 16.50 4.53
N LEU A 62 -5.19 17.28 3.72
CA LEU A 62 -6.53 16.92 3.29
C LEU A 62 -6.53 15.65 2.43
N ILE A 63 -5.63 15.54 1.46
CA ILE A 63 -5.48 14.34 0.62
C ILE A 63 -5.15 13.13 1.49
N ILE A 64 -4.21 13.26 2.43
CA ILE A 64 -3.83 12.16 3.31
C ILE A 64 -4.99 11.73 4.20
N LEU A 65 -5.71 12.67 4.80
CA LEU A 65 -6.87 12.38 5.64
C LEU A 65 -7.97 11.66 4.85
N ILE A 66 -8.36 12.20 3.70
CA ILE A 66 -9.35 11.60 2.80
C ILE A 66 -8.91 10.20 2.39
N ASN A 67 -7.63 10.05 2.01
CA ASN A 67 -7.10 8.77 1.57
C ASN A 67 -7.16 7.71 2.68
N ILE A 68 -6.78 8.04 3.92
CA ILE A 68 -6.83 7.08 5.04
C ILE A 68 -8.26 6.61 5.29
N VAL A 69 -9.23 7.54 5.28
CA VAL A 69 -10.65 7.23 5.48
C VAL A 69 -11.17 6.36 4.34
N LEU A 70 -10.89 6.74 3.08
CA LEU A 70 -11.28 5.97 1.91
C LEU A 70 -10.63 4.59 1.90
N ASN A 71 -9.35 4.49 2.21
CA ASN A 71 -8.64 3.21 2.30
C ASN A 71 -9.32 2.30 3.32
N PHE A 72 -9.58 2.79 4.53
CA PHE A 72 -10.21 1.97 5.56
C PHE A 72 -11.61 1.51 5.13
N THR A 73 -12.48 2.43 4.73
CA THR A 73 -13.88 2.11 4.37
C THR A 73 -13.98 1.25 3.10
N PHE A 74 -13.29 1.64 2.04
CA PHE A 74 -13.34 0.95 0.75
C PHE A 74 -12.74 -0.46 0.82
N ILE A 75 -11.60 -0.62 1.48
CA ILE A 75 -10.95 -1.93 1.61
C ILE A 75 -11.76 -2.85 2.50
N GLN A 76 -12.34 -2.35 3.61
CA GLN A 76 -13.21 -3.17 4.45
C GLN A 76 -14.46 -3.65 3.69
N ASN A 77 -15.06 -2.79 2.87
CA ASN A 77 -16.19 -3.18 2.02
C ASN A 77 -15.79 -4.26 1.02
N LYS A 78 -14.64 -4.10 0.35
CA LYS A 78 -14.12 -5.09 -0.60
C LYS A 78 -13.77 -6.43 0.06
N ILE A 79 -13.20 -6.41 1.26
CA ILE A 79 -12.97 -7.62 2.06
C ILE A 79 -14.30 -8.29 2.40
N GLY A 80 -15.32 -7.51 2.80
CA GLY A 80 -16.67 -8.03 3.07
C GLY A 80 -17.33 -8.69 1.86
N GLU A 81 -17.17 -8.13 0.66
CA GLU A 81 -17.58 -8.76 -0.61
C GLU A 81 -16.79 -10.05 -0.86
N CYS A 82 -15.48 -10.03 -0.61
CA CYS A 82 -14.61 -11.18 -0.80
C CYS A 82 -14.99 -12.37 0.10
N ARG A 83 -15.42 -12.12 1.34
CA ARG A 83 -15.88 -13.16 2.29
C ARG A 83 -17.07 -13.97 1.79
N LYS A 84 -17.93 -13.37 0.95
CA LYS A 84 -19.15 -14.00 0.42
C LYS A 84 -18.88 -15.03 -0.67
N LYS A 85 -17.64 -15.11 -1.17
CA LYS A 85 -17.24 -16.10 -2.16
C LYS A 85 -17.24 -17.51 -1.56
N THR A 86 -17.59 -18.50 -2.37
CA THR A 86 -17.80 -19.88 -1.91
C THR A 86 -16.51 -20.66 -1.77
N ASP A 87 -15.56 -20.46 -2.68
CA ASP A 87 -14.32 -21.23 -2.73
C ASP A 87 -13.09 -20.39 -2.34
N ILE A 88 -12.11 -21.06 -1.77
CA ILE A 88 -10.86 -20.45 -1.29
C ILE A 88 -10.06 -19.81 -2.43
N ILE A 89 -10.09 -20.40 -3.63
CA ILE A 89 -9.33 -19.93 -4.80
C ILE A 89 -9.80 -18.53 -5.15
N SER A 90 -11.11 -18.35 -5.34
CA SER A 90 -11.76 -17.08 -5.63
C SER A 90 -11.57 -16.05 -4.52
N LYS A 91 -11.59 -16.48 -3.25
CA LYS A 91 -11.31 -15.60 -2.09
C LYS A 91 -9.89 -15.07 -2.14
N MET A 92 -8.90 -15.94 -2.25
CA MET A 92 -7.48 -15.53 -2.20
C MET A 92 -7.06 -14.74 -3.44
N SER A 93 -7.56 -15.10 -4.62
CA SER A 93 -7.34 -14.34 -5.84
C SER A 93 -7.86 -12.90 -5.72
N SER A 94 -9.08 -12.71 -5.21
CA SER A 94 -9.62 -11.36 -4.98
C SER A 94 -8.94 -10.63 -3.83
N TYR A 95 -8.58 -11.33 -2.76
CA TYR A 95 -7.87 -10.73 -1.63
C TYR A 95 -6.52 -10.16 -2.05
N ARG A 96 -5.80 -10.83 -2.97
CA ARG A 96 -4.55 -10.30 -3.54
C ARG A 96 -4.78 -8.96 -4.21
N THR A 97 -5.77 -8.85 -5.09
CA THR A 97 -6.10 -7.60 -5.78
C THR A 97 -6.46 -6.49 -4.79
N ILE A 98 -7.24 -6.83 -3.76
CA ILE A 98 -7.62 -5.87 -2.70
C ILE A 98 -6.39 -5.36 -1.95
N LEU A 99 -5.44 -6.23 -1.62
CA LEU A 99 -4.22 -5.81 -0.91
C LEU A 99 -3.31 -4.95 -1.78
N ILE A 100 -3.10 -5.30 -3.06
CA ILE A 100 -2.33 -4.47 -3.99
C ILE A 100 -2.93 -3.07 -4.09
N MET A 101 -4.26 -3.00 -4.22
CA MET A 101 -5.01 -1.75 -4.24
C MET A 101 -4.86 -0.97 -2.93
N ARG A 102 -4.97 -1.63 -1.76
CA ARG A 102 -4.75 -1.01 -0.45
C ARG A 102 -3.37 -0.35 -0.38
N TYR A 103 -2.33 -1.03 -0.86
CA TYR A 103 -0.96 -0.54 -0.82
C TYR A 103 -0.77 0.64 -1.78
N ALA A 104 -1.22 0.52 -3.02
CA ALA A 104 -1.14 1.62 -4.00
C ALA A 104 -1.90 2.88 -3.51
N MET A 105 -3.05 2.71 -2.86
CA MET A 105 -3.81 3.82 -2.28
C MET A 105 -3.01 4.57 -1.20
N LEU A 106 -2.25 3.88 -0.34
CA LEU A 106 -1.44 4.52 0.69
C LEU A 106 -0.14 5.10 0.16
N GLU A 107 0.47 4.46 -0.85
CA GLU A 107 1.72 4.90 -1.45
C GLU A 107 1.59 6.28 -2.11
N GLY A 108 0.51 6.50 -2.87
CA GLY A 108 0.29 7.74 -3.62
C GLY A 108 0.42 9.02 -2.78
N PRO A 109 -0.33 9.17 -1.67
CA PRO A 109 -0.22 10.31 -0.78
C PRO A 109 1.15 10.44 -0.10
N ALA A 110 1.81 9.32 0.23
CA ALA A 110 3.16 9.35 0.80
C ALA A 110 4.17 9.95 -0.20
N LEU A 111 4.17 9.42 -1.44
CA LEU A 111 5.02 9.93 -2.52
C LEU A 111 4.73 11.40 -2.83
N PHE A 112 3.45 11.76 -2.93
CA PHE A 112 3.04 13.15 -3.18
C PHE A 112 3.56 14.09 -2.09
N SER A 113 3.42 13.72 -0.83
CA SER A 113 3.93 14.52 0.30
C SER A 113 5.44 14.70 0.23
N PHE A 114 6.20 13.67 -0.17
CA PHE A 114 7.66 13.77 -0.31
C PHE A 114 8.08 14.60 -1.52
N VAL A 115 7.32 14.57 -2.62
CA VAL A 115 7.53 15.50 -3.75
C VAL A 115 7.28 16.94 -3.31
N VAL A 116 6.21 17.21 -2.55
CA VAL A 116 5.96 18.55 -2.02
C VAL A 116 7.06 19.00 -1.05
N TYR A 117 7.60 18.10 -0.22
CA TYR A 117 8.80 18.38 0.55
C TYR A 117 9.95 18.83 -0.35
N PHE A 118 10.22 18.12 -1.44
CA PHE A 118 11.31 18.47 -2.34
C PHE A 118 11.13 19.85 -2.98
N LEU A 119 9.89 20.21 -3.35
CA LEU A 119 9.57 21.52 -3.95
C LEU A 119 9.63 22.67 -2.95
N THR A 120 9.30 22.44 -1.68
CA THR A 120 9.15 23.49 -0.66
C THR A 120 10.32 23.55 0.33
N GLN A 121 11.10 22.47 0.40
CA GLN A 121 12.06 22.14 1.45
C GLN A 121 11.47 22.21 2.88
N ASN A 122 10.14 22.17 3.02
CA ASN A 122 9.48 22.21 4.32
C ASN A 122 9.34 20.80 4.90
N MET A 123 10.04 20.57 6.02
CA MET A 123 10.08 19.29 6.72
C MET A 123 8.71 18.80 7.21
N MET A 124 7.72 19.69 7.36
CA MET A 124 6.34 19.33 7.72
C MET A 124 5.77 18.26 6.78
N TYR A 125 6.06 18.34 5.47
CA TYR A 125 5.55 17.37 4.50
C TYR A 125 6.22 15.99 4.62
N ILE A 126 7.42 15.89 5.18
CA ILE A 126 7.99 14.59 5.55
C ILE A 126 7.17 13.97 6.68
N TYR A 127 6.93 14.72 7.76
CA TYR A 127 6.22 14.20 8.93
C TYR A 127 4.80 13.73 8.59
N ILE A 128 4.08 14.47 7.75
CA ILE A 128 2.73 14.09 7.35
C ILE A 128 2.77 12.91 6.37
N GLY A 129 3.72 12.90 5.42
CA GLY A 129 3.92 11.79 4.47
C GLY A 129 4.31 10.46 5.13
N ILE A 130 4.97 10.51 6.30
CA ILE A 130 5.29 9.33 7.09
C ILE A 130 4.03 8.61 7.61
N ILE A 131 2.90 9.31 7.79
CA ILE A 131 1.66 8.70 8.32
C ILE A 131 1.16 7.55 7.42
N PRO A 132 0.86 7.76 6.12
CA PRO A 132 0.47 6.66 5.23
C PRO A 132 1.60 5.63 5.04
N PHE A 133 2.87 6.03 5.11
CA PHE A 133 4.01 5.11 5.07
C PHE A 133 4.05 4.14 6.25
N ILE A 134 3.73 4.61 7.47
CA ILE A 134 3.61 3.74 8.65
C ILE A 134 2.51 2.70 8.43
N PHE A 135 1.36 3.10 7.89
CA PHE A 135 0.28 2.15 7.57
C PHE A 135 0.71 1.11 6.53
N LEU A 136 1.49 1.49 5.51
CA LEU A 136 2.07 0.55 4.55
C LEU A 136 2.93 -0.49 5.26
N VAL A 137 3.84 -0.08 6.14
CA VAL A 137 4.72 -0.99 6.89
C VAL A 137 3.91 -1.91 7.82
N MET A 138 2.93 -1.36 8.54
CA MET A 138 2.13 -2.11 9.51
C MET A 138 1.21 -3.14 8.87
N TRP A 139 0.64 -2.88 7.68
CA TRP A 139 -0.32 -3.76 7.02
C TRP A 139 0.32 -4.81 6.12
N ARG A 140 1.41 -5.41 6.60
CA ARG A 140 2.11 -6.49 5.91
C ARG A 140 1.19 -7.69 5.67
N PRO A 141 1.21 -8.30 4.47
CA PRO A 141 0.42 -9.48 4.19
C PRO A 141 1.02 -10.71 4.86
N THR A 142 0.22 -11.41 5.66
CA THR A 142 0.57 -12.67 6.32
C THR A 142 -0.57 -13.67 6.20
N ARG A 143 -0.28 -14.95 6.51
CA ARG A 143 -1.33 -15.98 6.58
C ARG A 143 -2.38 -15.64 7.63
N ASP A 144 -1.94 -15.17 8.80
CA ASP A 144 -2.84 -14.86 9.91
C ASP A 144 -3.70 -13.63 9.61
N THR A 145 -3.16 -12.61 8.93
CA THR A 145 -3.98 -11.49 8.47
C THR A 145 -5.00 -11.93 7.44
N ALA A 146 -4.66 -12.83 6.52
CA ALA A 146 -5.62 -13.37 5.54
C ALA A 146 -6.74 -14.18 6.22
N ILE A 147 -6.39 -15.04 7.18
CA ILE A 147 -7.36 -15.83 7.97
C ILE A 147 -8.34 -14.91 8.70
N LYS A 148 -7.81 -13.87 9.35
CA LYS A 148 -8.62 -12.88 10.09
C LYS A 148 -9.49 -12.04 9.16
N ASP A 149 -8.91 -11.51 8.09
CA ASP A 149 -9.59 -10.63 7.15
C ASP A 149 -10.69 -11.36 6.39
N LEU A 150 -10.46 -12.60 5.97
CA LEU A 150 -11.42 -13.39 5.19
C LEU A 150 -12.34 -14.27 6.03
N GLN A 151 -12.15 -14.32 7.35
CA GLN A 151 -12.93 -15.15 8.29
C GLN A 151 -13.02 -16.61 7.81
N LEU A 152 -11.87 -17.18 7.48
CA LEU A 152 -11.78 -18.51 6.90
C LEU A 152 -12.23 -19.59 7.89
N ASN A 153 -12.86 -20.64 7.38
CA ASN A 153 -13.28 -21.79 8.18
C ASN A 153 -12.12 -22.78 8.42
N GLY A 154 -12.37 -23.86 9.18
CA GLY A 154 -11.34 -24.84 9.55
C GLY A 154 -10.62 -25.46 8.35
N ASP A 155 -11.38 -25.92 7.35
CA ASP A 155 -10.84 -26.58 6.16
C ASP A 155 -9.99 -25.59 5.32
N GLU A 156 -10.47 -24.35 5.18
CA GLU A 156 -9.74 -23.28 4.48
C GLU A 156 -8.44 -22.90 5.21
N ILE A 157 -8.45 -22.88 6.54
CA ILE A 157 -7.25 -22.62 7.35
C ILE A 157 -6.21 -23.72 7.14
N GLU A 158 -6.62 -24.98 7.08
CA GLU A 158 -5.72 -26.10 6.80
C GLU A 158 -5.07 -25.96 5.42
N LEU A 159 -5.84 -25.59 4.40
CA LEU A 159 -5.34 -25.31 3.05
C LEU A 159 -4.34 -24.15 3.02
N ILE A 160 -4.62 -23.03 3.70
CA ILE A 160 -3.67 -21.90 3.77
C ILE A 160 -2.38 -22.29 4.49
N ARG A 161 -2.47 -23.12 5.53
CA ARG A 161 -1.30 -23.54 6.31
C ARG A 161 -0.47 -24.59 5.58
N ASN A 162 -1.05 -25.37 4.67
CA ASN A 162 -0.33 -26.30 3.81
C ASN A 162 0.45 -25.54 2.71
N PRO A 163 1.79 -25.55 2.71
CA PRO A 163 2.60 -24.78 1.74
C PRO A 163 2.38 -25.15 0.27
N GLU A 164 2.01 -26.40 0.01
CA GLU A 164 1.86 -26.96 -1.34
C GLU A 164 0.41 -26.98 -1.83
N ALA A 165 -0.56 -26.68 -0.95
CA ALA A 165 -1.96 -26.57 -1.36
C ALA A 165 -2.15 -25.41 -2.34
N ILE A 166 -2.91 -25.65 -3.40
CA ILE A 166 -3.32 -24.64 -4.36
C ILE A 166 -4.44 -23.81 -3.73
N ILE A 167 -4.21 -22.52 -3.57
CA ILE A 167 -5.14 -21.63 -2.89
C ILE A 167 -5.58 -20.42 -3.71
N ALA A 168 -5.02 -20.19 -4.89
CA ALA A 168 -5.34 -19.03 -5.73
C ALA A 168 -5.02 -19.28 -7.20
N GLU A 169 -5.70 -18.52 -8.06
CA GLU A 169 -5.39 -18.37 -9.49
C GLU A 169 -5.15 -16.89 -9.79
N VAL A 170 -4.02 -16.59 -10.40
CA VAL A 170 -3.63 -15.21 -10.72
C VAL A 170 -3.28 -15.07 -12.18
N ILE A 171 -3.60 -13.89 -12.71
CA ILE A 171 -3.20 -13.45 -14.03
C ILE A 171 -1.70 -13.14 -13.98
N ASP A 172 -0.93 -13.74 -14.89
CA ASP A 172 0.49 -13.42 -15.12
C ASP A 172 0.65 -12.03 -15.77
#